data_AF-A0A967Z670-F1
#
_entry.id   AF-A0A967Z670-F1
#
_cell.length_a   1.000
_cell.length_b   1.000
_cell.length_c   1.000
_cell.angle_alpha   90.00
_cell.angle_beta   90.00
_cell.angle_gamma   90.00
#
_symmetry.space_group_name_H-M   'P 1'
#
loop_
_entity.id
_entity.type
_entity.pdbx_description
1 polymer ?
#
loop_
_entity_poly.entity_id
_entity_poly.type
_entity_poly.pdbx_seq_one_letter_code
_entity_poly.pdbx_strand_id
1 'polypeptide(L)'
;MKLNIAIIFITACMLVTANSQAQVNRLVHYQGELKNSDGTPFEGTTDIRFSIYTRPNSDQSIWTETHRNVEIENGNYEVFLGSKDHLDLSFYEYYLEVDAKAPDVPARRVSIVGSGYNFRLWFLFAAYTIVWLAIFGYLLSISRRQKRIIAELENLARVSKVGV
;
A
#
# COMPACT_ATOMS: atom_id res chain seq x y z
N MET A 1 -10.22 -30.74 -29.50
CA MET A 1 -11.20 -30.16 -28.55
C MET A 1 -10.71 -30.10 -27.09
N LYS A 2 -10.18 -31.18 -26.50
CA LYS A 2 -9.74 -31.18 -25.08
C LYS A 2 -8.64 -30.16 -24.72
N LEU A 3 -7.71 -29.89 -25.65
CA LEU A 3 -6.61 -28.92 -25.45
C LEU A 3 -7.09 -27.46 -25.43
N ASN A 4 -8.12 -27.11 -26.20
CA ASN A 4 -8.65 -25.75 -26.26
C ASN A 4 -9.44 -25.39 -25.00
N ILE A 5 -10.15 -26.36 -24.43
CA ILE A 5 -10.89 -26.18 -23.17
C ILE A 5 -9.92 -25.93 -22.01
N ALA A 6 -8.81 -26.68 -21.95
CA ALA A 6 -7.77 -26.47 -20.94
C ALA A 6 -7.12 -25.07 -21.05
N ILE A 7 -6.85 -24.59 -22.26
CA ILE A 7 -6.28 -23.24 -22.49
C ILE A 7 -7.28 -22.14 -22.10
N ILE A 8 -8.56 -22.30 -22.39
CA ILE A 8 -9.61 -21.34 -21.99
C ILE A 8 -9.74 -21.31 -20.47
N PHE A 9 -9.67 -22.47 -19.81
CA PHE A 9 -9.78 -22.57 -18.36
C PHE A 9 -8.58 -21.93 -17.63
N ILE A 10 -7.35 -22.15 -18.14
CA ILE A 10 -6.14 -21.53 -17.59
C ILE A 10 -6.16 -20.01 -17.79
N THR A 11 -6.59 -19.53 -18.96
CA THR A 11 -6.73 -18.09 -19.25
C THR A 11 -7.79 -17.44 -18.35
N ALA A 12 -8.91 -18.13 -18.09
CA ALA A 12 -9.95 -17.65 -17.19
C ALA A 12 -9.48 -17.57 -15.73
N CYS A 13 -8.68 -18.52 -15.24
CA CYS A 13 -8.09 -18.47 -13.91
C CYS A 13 -7.07 -17.33 -13.72
N MET A 14 -6.33 -16.94 -14.76
CA MET A 14 -5.39 -15.81 -14.70
C MET A 14 -6.08 -14.44 -14.69
N LEU A 15 -7.33 -14.34 -15.17
CA LEU A 15 -8.12 -13.11 -15.13
C LEU A 15 -8.67 -12.79 -13.73
N VAL A 16 -8.67 -13.76 -12.81
CA VAL A 16 -9.13 -13.58 -11.42
C VAL A 16 -7.94 -13.34 -10.49
N THR A 17 -7.06 -12.39 -10.85
CA THR A 17 -6.17 -11.78 -9.87
C THR A 17 -6.90 -10.59 -9.26
N ALA A 18 -7.70 -10.88 -8.24
CA ALA A 18 -8.25 -9.83 -7.39
C ALA A 18 -7.08 -9.01 -6.82
N ASN A 19 -7.05 -7.71 -7.11
CA ASN A 19 -6.14 -6.76 -6.48
C ASN A 19 -6.49 -6.65 -5.00
N SER A 20 -6.07 -7.62 -4.19
CA SER A 20 -6.08 -7.50 -2.74
C SER A 20 -4.96 -6.54 -2.36
N GLN A 21 -5.26 -5.24 -2.36
CA GLN A 21 -4.43 -4.25 -1.69
C GLN A 21 -4.53 -4.55 -0.19
N ALA A 22 -3.56 -5.28 0.35
CA ALA A 22 -3.39 -5.37 1.80
C ALA A 22 -2.85 -4.03 2.28
N GLN A 23 -3.74 -3.04 2.43
CA GLN A 23 -3.40 -1.78 3.06
C GLN A 23 -3.28 -2.07 4.56
N VAL A 24 -2.06 -2.38 4.99
CA VAL A 24 -1.76 -2.55 6.41
C VAL A 24 -2.03 -1.20 7.07
N ASN A 25 -2.99 -1.16 7.99
CA ASN A 25 -3.28 0.05 8.73
C ASN A 25 -2.03 0.48 9.49
N ARG A 26 -1.49 1.66 9.16
CA ARG A 26 -0.26 2.15 9.78
C ARG A 26 -0.60 2.82 11.09
N LEU A 27 -0.16 2.22 12.18
CA LEU A 27 -0.20 2.84 13.50
C LEU A 27 1.01 3.77 13.63
N VAL A 28 0.77 5.02 13.97
CA VAL A 28 1.82 6.00 14.27
C VAL A 28 1.82 6.23 15.78
N HIS A 29 2.90 5.82 16.45
CA HIS A 29 3.09 6.17 17.86
C HIS A 29 3.34 7.67 17.99
N TYR A 30 2.56 8.32 18.83
CA TYR A 30 2.63 9.75 19.09
C TYR A 30 2.68 9.98 20.60
N GLN A 31 3.67 10.76 21.03
CA GLN A 31 3.86 11.17 22.41
C GLN A 31 3.74 12.69 22.51
N GLY A 32 3.03 13.15 23.53
CA GLY A 32 2.90 14.58 23.82
C GLY A 32 2.92 14.86 25.31
N GLU A 33 3.01 16.14 25.64
CA GLU A 33 2.95 16.67 27.00
C GLU A 33 1.74 17.60 27.12
N LEU A 34 1.00 17.50 28.21
CA LEU A 34 -0.10 18.35 28.62
C LEU A 34 0.24 19.00 29.96
N LYS A 35 0.05 20.32 30.01
CA LYS A 35 0.25 21.15 31.20
C LYS A 35 -1.04 21.89 31.51
N ASN A 36 -1.26 22.15 32.79
CA ASN A 36 -2.27 23.10 33.25
C ASN A 36 -1.87 24.53 32.87
N SER A 37 -2.80 25.48 32.95
CA SER A 37 -2.51 26.90 32.72
C SER A 37 -1.46 27.47 33.68
N ASP A 38 -1.34 26.88 34.87
CA ASP A 38 -0.30 27.22 35.86
C ASP A 38 1.10 26.65 35.52
N GLY A 39 1.23 25.94 34.40
CA GLY A 39 2.48 25.33 33.94
C GLY A 39 2.86 24.02 34.62
N THR A 40 2.04 23.54 35.57
CA THR A 40 2.22 22.22 36.20
C THR A 40 1.81 21.09 35.24
N PRO A 41 2.43 19.90 35.32
CA PRO A 41 2.01 18.75 34.52
C PRO A 41 0.56 18.38 34.81
N PHE A 42 -0.23 18.11 33.78
CA PHE A 42 -1.59 17.59 33.96
C PHE A 42 -1.51 16.11 34.40
N GLU A 43 -2.39 15.71 35.31
CA GLU A 43 -2.48 14.33 35.84
C GLU A 43 -3.94 13.87 35.77
N GLY A 44 -4.16 12.67 35.24
CA GLY A 44 -5.48 12.04 35.14
C GLY A 44 -5.86 11.68 33.72
N THR A 45 -7.17 11.56 33.45
CA THR A 45 -7.68 11.12 32.15
C THR A 45 -8.42 12.23 31.42
N THR A 46 -8.16 12.40 30.12
CA THR A 46 -8.92 13.34 29.27
C THR A 46 -9.15 12.81 27.87
N ASP A 47 -10.08 13.42 27.15
CA ASP A 47 -10.30 13.15 25.73
C ASP A 47 -9.36 14.03 24.90
N ILE A 48 -8.66 13.41 23.95
CA ILE A 48 -7.74 14.10 23.05
C ILE A 48 -8.18 13.84 21.61
N ARG A 49 -8.40 14.94 20.88
CA ARG A 49 -8.71 14.93 19.45
C ARG A 49 -7.47 15.31 18.66
N PHE A 50 -7.16 14.51 17.67
CA PHE A 50 -6.09 14.74 16.71
C PHE A 50 -6.69 15.10 15.36
N SER A 51 -6.16 16.13 14.72
CA SER A 51 -6.60 16.54 13.38
C SER A 51 -5.37 16.82 12.51
N ILE A 52 -5.39 16.33 11.27
CA ILE A 52 -4.27 16.52 10.33
C ILE A 52 -4.72 17.42 9.20
N TYR A 53 -3.86 18.37 8.83
CA TYR A 53 -4.07 19.36 7.78
C TYR A 53 -2.95 19.31 6.74
N THR A 54 -3.27 19.69 5.50
CA THR A 54 -2.29 19.81 4.40
C THR A 54 -1.56 21.16 4.39
N ARG A 55 -2.06 22.15 5.13
CA ARG A 55 -1.53 23.52 5.18
C ARG A 55 -1.65 24.07 6.60
N PRO A 56 -0.76 24.99 7.03
CA PRO A 56 -0.72 25.46 8.41
C PRO A 56 -1.98 26.23 8.82
N ASN A 57 -2.62 26.94 7.89
CA ASN A 57 -3.81 27.77 8.13
C ASN A 57 -5.07 27.22 7.45
N SER A 58 -5.15 25.90 7.23
CA SER A 58 -6.38 25.31 6.68
C SER A 58 -7.41 25.08 7.79
N ASP A 59 -8.67 25.35 7.48
CA ASP A 59 -9.80 25.05 8.38
C ASP A 59 -10.35 23.63 8.15
N GLN A 60 -10.00 22.99 7.03
CA GLN A 60 -10.46 21.66 6.68
C GLN A 60 -9.39 20.62 6.99
N SER A 61 -9.65 19.77 7.99
CA SER A 61 -8.82 18.61 8.26
C SER A 61 -9.03 17.54 7.17
N ILE A 62 -7.95 16.85 6.80
CA ILE A 62 -8.02 15.68 5.91
C ILE A 62 -8.28 14.39 6.69
N TRP A 63 -8.03 14.43 8.00
CA TRP A 63 -8.19 13.30 8.90
C TRP A 63 -8.37 13.82 10.33
N THR A 64 -9.23 13.16 11.08
CA THR A 64 -9.47 13.43 12.50
C THR A 64 -9.68 12.10 13.21
N GLU A 65 -9.08 11.94 14.38
CA GLU A 65 -9.30 10.81 15.30
C GLU A 65 -9.50 11.34 16.71
N THR A 66 -10.42 10.75 17.46
CA THR A 66 -10.65 11.10 18.87
C THR A 66 -10.35 9.91 19.77
N HIS A 67 -9.38 10.08 20.66
CA HIS A 67 -9.07 9.13 21.72
C HIS A 67 -9.79 9.58 22.99
N ARG A 68 -10.61 8.66 23.54
CA ARG A 68 -11.35 8.92 24.78
C ARG A 68 -10.64 8.30 25.96
N ASN A 69 -10.72 8.97 27.12
CA ASN A 69 -10.12 8.53 28.38
C ASN A 69 -8.61 8.20 28.24
N VAL A 70 -7.83 9.09 27.62
CA VAL A 70 -6.38 8.96 27.55
C VAL A 70 -5.80 9.26 28.93
N GLU A 71 -5.07 8.31 29.50
CA GLU A 71 -4.35 8.45 30.76
C GLU A 71 -3.09 9.29 30.54
N ILE A 72 -2.91 10.27 31.43
CA ILE A 72 -1.81 11.22 31.40
C ILE A 72 -1.09 11.09 32.74
N GLU A 73 0.18 10.72 32.69
CA GLU A 73 1.05 10.55 33.85
C GLU A 73 2.22 11.53 33.74
N ASN A 74 2.46 12.31 34.79
CA ASN A 74 3.45 13.39 34.85
C ASN A 74 3.35 14.35 33.65
N GLY A 75 2.12 14.64 33.19
CA GLY A 75 1.87 15.46 32.01
C GLY A 75 2.11 14.76 30.68
N ASN A 76 2.65 13.55 30.64
CA ASN A 76 2.95 12.85 29.40
C ASN A 76 1.83 11.89 29.02
N TYR A 77 1.56 11.78 27.72
CA TYR A 77 0.65 10.77 27.19
C TYR A 77 1.21 10.16 25.91
N GLU A 78 0.77 8.94 25.63
CA GLU A 78 1.14 8.19 24.43
C GLU A 78 -0.12 7.62 23.78
N VAL A 79 -0.22 7.78 22.47
CA VAL A 79 -1.32 7.23 21.68
C VAL A 79 -0.81 6.65 20.36
N PHE A 80 -1.58 5.73 19.79
CA PHE A 80 -1.34 5.22 18.45
C PHE A 80 -2.36 5.81 17.49
N LEU A 81 -1.94 6.77 16.68
CA LEU A 81 -2.77 7.36 15.63
C LEU A 81 -2.98 6.32 14.52
N GLY A 82 -4.19 6.26 13.98
CA GLY A 82 -4.62 5.22 13.05
C GLY A 82 -5.35 4.05 13.72
N SER A 83 -5.51 4.06 15.05
CA SER A 83 -6.07 2.93 15.80
C SER A 83 -7.60 2.81 15.72
N LYS A 84 -8.29 3.94 15.63
CA LYS A 84 -9.75 4.05 15.48
C LYS A 84 -10.13 4.33 14.04
N ASP A 85 -9.46 5.29 13.43
CA ASP A 85 -9.73 5.75 12.07
C ASP A 85 -8.49 5.54 11.20
N HIS A 86 -8.63 4.85 10.08
CA HIS A 86 -7.50 4.52 9.21
C HIS A 86 -6.72 5.78 8.81
N LEU A 87 -5.41 5.77 9.08
CA LEU A 87 -4.51 6.87 8.78
C LEU A 87 -3.68 6.57 7.53
N ASP A 88 -4.01 7.24 6.43
CA ASP A 88 -3.27 7.17 5.17
C ASP A 88 -2.59 8.50 4.87
N LEU A 89 -1.29 8.58 5.17
CA LEU A 89 -0.47 9.77 4.93
C LEU A 89 0.55 9.49 3.82
N SER A 90 0.58 10.38 2.83
CA SER A 90 1.59 10.40 1.78
C SER A 90 2.92 11.01 2.28
N PHE A 91 3.91 11.13 1.40
CA PHE A 91 5.23 11.73 1.70
C PHE A 91 5.24 13.27 1.81
N TYR A 92 4.08 13.91 1.95
CA TYR A 92 4.00 15.35 2.06
C TYR A 92 4.22 15.81 3.51
N GLU A 93 4.56 17.08 3.66
CA GLU A 93 4.49 17.75 4.96
C GLU A 93 3.02 17.96 5.32
N TYR A 94 2.67 17.60 6.55
CA TYR A 94 1.34 17.79 7.13
C TYR A 94 1.46 18.55 8.44
N TYR A 95 0.34 19.04 8.94
CA TYR A 95 0.25 19.73 10.22
C TYR A 95 -0.69 18.98 11.13
N LEU A 96 -0.18 18.50 12.25
CA LEU A 96 -0.96 17.84 13.29
C LEU A 96 -1.41 18.88 14.31
N GLU A 97 -2.71 18.99 14.49
CA GLU A 97 -3.34 19.72 15.58
C GLU A 97 -3.72 18.73 16.68
N VAL A 98 -3.32 19.06 17.90
CA VAL A 98 -3.75 18.35 19.10
C VAL A 98 -4.70 19.27 19.87
N ASP A 99 -5.91 18.79 20.06
CA ASP A 99 -6.97 19.46 20.80
C ASP A 99 -7.38 18.57 21.97
N ALA A 100 -6.82 18.85 23.15
CA ALA A 100 -7.20 18.19 24.38
C ALA A 100 -8.39 18.95 24.96
N LYS A 101 -9.48 18.25 25.30
CA LYS A 101 -10.64 18.84 25.99
C LYS A 101 -10.35 19.10 27.48
N ALA A 102 -9.09 19.37 27.81
CA ALA A 102 -8.68 19.86 29.11
C ALA A 102 -9.00 21.37 29.20
N PRO A 103 -9.37 21.89 30.37
CA PRO A 103 -9.49 23.33 30.55
C PRO A 103 -8.13 23.97 30.21
N ASP A 104 -8.15 25.02 29.38
CA ASP A 104 -7.04 25.96 29.20
C ASP A 104 -5.84 25.55 28.32
N VAL A 105 -5.91 24.46 27.54
CA VAL A 105 -4.84 24.12 26.58
C VAL A 105 -5.18 24.65 25.18
N PRO A 106 -4.44 25.65 24.64
CA PRO A 106 -4.67 26.12 23.29
C PRO A 106 -4.27 25.04 22.28
N ALA A 107 -5.10 24.83 21.26
CA ALA A 107 -4.79 23.93 20.15
C ALA A 107 -3.49 24.37 19.47
N ARG A 108 -2.49 23.48 19.45
CA ARG A 108 -1.18 23.74 18.84
C ARG A 108 -1.03 22.88 17.60
N ARG A 109 -0.68 23.52 16.48
CA ARG A 109 -0.29 22.84 15.24
C ARG A 109 1.21 22.59 15.24
N VAL A 110 1.60 21.35 15.03
CA VAL A 110 3.00 20.91 14.90
C VAL A 110 3.16 20.33 13.50
N SER A 111 4.25 20.68 12.79
CA SER A 111 4.50 20.03 11.50
C SER A 111 4.94 18.60 11.72
N ILE A 112 4.37 17.71 10.92
CA ILE A 112 4.69 16.28 10.89
C ILE A 112 5.01 15.92 9.45
N VAL A 113 6.02 15.10 9.24
CA VAL A 113 6.30 14.54 7.91
C VAL A 113 5.65 13.17 7.87
N GLY A 114 4.80 12.95 6.86
CA GLY A 114 4.26 11.62 6.64
C GLY A 114 5.43 10.66 6.36
N SER A 115 5.64 9.66 7.22
CA SER A 115 6.56 8.56 6.97
C SER A 115 5.99 7.62 5.90
N GLY A 116 5.69 8.16 4.72
CA GLY A 116 5.08 7.40 3.64
C GLY A 116 6.03 6.30 3.16
N TYR A 117 5.48 5.19 2.71
CA TYR A 117 6.05 4.42 1.61
C TYR A 117 4.93 4.33 0.58
N ASN A 118 4.73 5.41 -0.19
CA ASN A 118 3.92 5.38 -1.41
C ASN A 118 4.69 4.66 -2.51
N PHE A 119 5.03 3.39 -2.29
CA PHE A 119 5.34 2.57 -3.44
C PHE A 119 4.02 2.22 -4.11
N ARG A 120 3.70 2.95 -5.18
CA ARG A 120 2.88 2.42 -6.29
C ARG A 120 3.61 1.22 -6.87
N LEU A 121 3.64 0.11 -6.13
CA LEU A 121 4.32 -1.14 -6.48
C LEU A 121 3.66 -1.78 -7.72
N TRP A 122 2.48 -1.28 -8.11
CA TRP A 122 1.78 -1.71 -9.33
C TRP A 122 2.60 -1.55 -10.60
N PHE A 123 3.48 -0.54 -10.70
CA PHE A 123 4.38 -0.42 -11.85
C PHE A 123 5.41 -1.56 -11.90
N LEU A 124 5.89 -2.01 -10.74
CA LEU A 124 6.82 -3.13 -10.65
C LEU A 124 6.12 -4.43 -11.08
N PHE A 125 4.88 -4.64 -10.63
CA PHE A 125 4.06 -5.79 -11.03
C PHE A 125 3.70 -5.77 -12.51
N ALA A 126 3.35 -4.61 -13.08
CA ALA A 126 3.05 -4.48 -14.51
C ALA A 126 4.29 -4.70 -15.38
N ALA A 127 5.46 -4.19 -14.99
CA ALA A 127 6.71 -4.46 -15.68
C ALA A 127 7.06 -5.95 -15.63
N TYR A 128 6.88 -6.59 -14.47
CA TYR A 128 7.11 -8.02 -14.28
C TYR A 128 6.22 -8.87 -15.20
N THR A 129 4.91 -8.58 -15.27
CA THR A 129 3.99 -9.37 -16.12
C THR A 129 4.31 -9.24 -17.60
N ILE A 130 4.70 -8.05 -18.07
CA ILE A 130 5.11 -7.83 -19.48
C ILE A 130 6.34 -8.67 -19.82
N VAL A 131 7.35 -8.67 -18.96
CA VAL A 131 8.57 -9.47 -19.16
C VAL A 131 8.23 -10.96 -19.25
N TRP A 132 7.39 -11.47 -18.35
CA TRP A 132 6.97 -12.87 -18.38
C TRP A 132 6.16 -13.24 -19.61
N LEU A 133 5.25 -12.37 -20.08
CA LEU A 133 4.52 -12.60 -21.32
C LEU A 133 5.45 -12.63 -22.53
N ALA A 134 6.47 -11.77 -22.57
CA ALA A 134 7.46 -11.77 -23.64
C ALA A 134 8.29 -13.07 -23.65
N ILE A 135 8.77 -13.50 -22.48
CA ILE A 135 9.51 -14.77 -22.33
C ILE A 135 8.62 -15.95 -22.75
N PHE A 136 7.38 -15.99 -22.28
CA PHE A 136 6.46 -17.08 -22.59
C PHE A 136 6.11 -17.12 -24.09
N GLY A 137 5.84 -15.96 -24.70
CA GLY A 137 5.62 -15.83 -26.14
C GLY A 137 6.83 -16.28 -26.95
N TYR A 138 8.04 -15.95 -26.50
CA TYR A 138 9.28 -16.37 -27.13
C TYR A 138 9.48 -17.89 -27.06
N LEU A 139 9.24 -18.51 -25.90
CA LEU A 139 9.30 -19.97 -25.73
C LEU A 139 8.30 -20.70 -26.65
N LEU A 140 7.08 -20.19 -26.77
CA LEU A 140 6.08 -20.74 -27.70
C LEU A 140 6.52 -20.62 -29.16
N SER A 141 7.13 -19.49 -29.53
CA SER A 141 7.70 -19.28 -30.87
C SER A 141 8.79 -20.31 -31.17
N ILE A 142 9.70 -20.56 -30.23
CA ILE A 142 10.75 -21.58 -30.36
C ILE A 142 10.14 -22.97 -30.53
N SER A 143 9.15 -23.34 -29.70
CA SER A 143 8.50 -24.66 -29.81
C SER A 143 7.88 -24.88 -31.19
N ARG A 144 7.23 -23.85 -31.75
CA ARG A 144 6.66 -23.94 -33.11
C ARG A 144 7.75 -24.06 -34.18
N ARG A 145 8.85 -23.31 -34.05
CA ARG A 145 9.99 -23.38 -34.98
C ARG A 145 10.65 -24.75 -34.95
N GLN A 146 10.87 -25.32 -33.76
CA GLN A 146 11.42 -26.67 -33.60
C GLN A 146 10.56 -27.72 -34.29
N LYS A 147 9.23 -27.68 -34.09
CA LYS A 147 8.31 -28.63 -34.75
C LYS A 147 8.36 -28.53 -36.28
N ARG A 148 8.47 -27.31 -36.83
CA ARG A 148 8.60 -27.11 -38.28
C ARG A 148 9.91 -27.70 -38.81
N ILE A 149 11.02 -27.41 -38.16
CA ILE A 149 12.35 -27.91 -38.57
C ILE A 149 12.40 -29.44 -38.52
N ILE A 150 11.85 -30.06 -37.47
CA ILE A 150 11.79 -31.53 -37.36
C ILE A 150 10.97 -32.13 -38.51
N ALA A 151 9.83 -31.54 -38.85
CA ALA A 151 9.00 -32.01 -39.97
C ALA A 151 9.70 -31.86 -41.33
N GLU A 152 10.44 -30.77 -41.55
CA GLU A 152 11.26 -30.57 -42.74
C GLU A 152 12.38 -31.61 -42.84
N LEU A 153 13.09 -31.89 -41.73
CA LEU A 153 14.15 -32.90 -41.66
C LEU A 153 13.62 -34.31 -41.94
N GLU A 154 12.47 -34.69 -41.39
CA GLU A 154 11.84 -35.99 -41.67
C GLU A 154 11.46 -36.14 -43.14
N ASN A 155 10.96 -35.08 -43.77
CA ASN A 155 10.61 -35.09 -45.20
C ASN A 155 11.85 -35.24 -46.08
N LEU A 156 12.91 -34.47 -45.79
CA LEU A 156 14.19 -34.57 -46.51
C LEU A 156 14.83 -35.96 -46.36
N ALA A 157 14.80 -36.53 -45.15
CA ALA A 157 15.29 -37.89 -44.90
C ALA A 157 14.48 -38.94 -45.68
N ARG A 158 13.17 -38.75 -45.85
CA ARG A 158 12.32 -39.62 -46.65
C ARG A 158 12.63 -39.50 -48.14
N VAL A 159 12.74 -38.29 -48.68
CA VAL A 159 13.07 -38.05 -50.09
C VAL A 159 14.45 -38.63 -50.43
N SER A 160 15.44 -38.44 -49.56
CA SER A 160 16.78 -39.04 -49.72
C SER A 160 16.77 -40.56 -49.72
N LYS A 161 15.86 -41.22 -48.99
CA LYS A 161 15.73 -42.69 -48.97
C LYS A 161 15.02 -43.26 -50.21
N VAL A 162 14.23 -42.47 -50.92
CA VAL A 162 13.48 -42.91 -52.12
C VAL A 162 14.26 -42.62 -53.41
N GLY A 163 15.21 -41.68 -53.38
CA GLY A 163 16.06 -41.32 -54.53
C GLY A 163 17.32 -42.16 -54.74
N VAL A 164 17.43 -43.32 -54.06
CA VAL A 164 18.49 -44.35 -54.26
C VAL A 164 17.79 -45.66 -54.63
#